data_AF-A0A9P1MHR3-F1
#
_entry.id   AF-A0A9P1MHR3-F1
#
_cell.length_a   1.000
_cell.length_b   1.000
_cell.length_c   1.000
_cell.angle_alpha   90.00
_cell.angle_beta   90.00
_cell.angle_gamma   90.00
#
_symmetry.space_group_name_H-M   'P 1'
#
loop_
_entity.id
_entity.type
_entity.pdbx_description
1 polymer ?
#
loop_
_entity_poly.entity_id
_entity_poly.type
_entity_poly.pdbx_seq_one_letter_code
_entity_poly.pdbx_strand_id
1 'polypeptide(L)'
;MESILPEVAYLQNRIGQLIVENEEVSNKFENLTMDSNTIIKYLKKKVEDQDENIARMEENMDYQNDLILKNYESKLSDLKEKQIEWEKEKIDLIAQTTIIKTQIGQYERMNCELKELKENNNCLQMQLEQQQRSIEAEKESFANNRKKMKEILRNEIKNELMIEIEDIRSEIELQKETAMKTSCKIIEKLEGAILTKNMEIEQEKEKGIKLHDLLQESETRIQNLIEENTKLHQLLEGTGKRAEKQLREANKRAVESEKKRLKAVNDTKLIIDTLKSEARDAEQKLKEQTNRCAILERNLNEEQMMRNTITTDFMDQNKKLKQLKEFLMSCLKESNDLTEEVLGENRQAIYSTLTLLISRIPLMKDDN
;
A
#
# COMPACT_ATOMS: atom_id res chain seq x y z
N MET A 1 -23.43 45.82 39.14
CA MET A 1 -23.84 44.44 38.80
C MET A 1 -24.04 44.18 37.30
N GLU A 2 -23.74 45.11 36.38
CA GLU A 2 -24.14 44.97 34.95
C GLU A 2 -23.04 44.47 33.98
N SER A 3 -21.81 44.20 34.42
CA SER A 3 -20.67 44.00 33.49
C SER A 3 -20.18 42.56 33.30
N ILE A 4 -20.66 41.57 34.06
CA ILE A 4 -20.14 40.17 34.02
C ILE A 4 -21.03 39.24 33.17
N LEU A 5 -22.30 39.60 33.00
CA LEU A 5 -23.27 38.86 32.19
C LEU A 5 -22.85 38.65 30.71
N PRO A 6 -22.21 39.61 30.02
CA PRO A 6 -21.87 39.45 28.61
C PRO A 6 -20.76 38.41 28.38
N GLU A 7 -19.78 38.35 29.28
CA GLU A 7 -18.58 37.52 29.12
C GLU A 7 -18.84 36.06 29.50
N VAL A 8 -19.68 35.83 30.52
CA VAL A 8 -20.20 34.49 30.85
C VAL A 8 -21.09 33.97 29.72
N ALA A 9 -21.94 34.82 29.14
CA ALA A 9 -22.75 34.46 27.98
C ALA A 9 -21.87 34.12 26.77
N TYR A 10 -20.80 34.86 26.51
CA TYR A 10 -19.86 34.58 25.44
C TYR A 10 -19.13 33.24 25.61
N LEU A 11 -18.63 32.95 26.82
CA LEU A 11 -17.96 31.68 27.11
C LEU A 11 -18.92 30.49 27.07
N GLN A 12 -20.16 30.64 27.55
CA GLN A 12 -21.19 29.62 27.40
C GLN A 12 -21.54 29.37 25.93
N ASN A 13 -21.62 30.42 25.12
CA ASN A 13 -21.86 30.31 23.69
C ASN A 13 -20.68 29.61 22.99
N ARG A 14 -19.45 29.90 23.40
CA ARG A 14 -18.25 29.26 22.86
C ARG A 14 -18.11 27.79 23.26
N ILE A 15 -18.49 27.45 24.50
CA ILE A 15 -18.56 26.05 24.95
C ILE A 15 -19.65 25.31 24.16
N GLY A 16 -20.82 25.92 23.96
CA GLY A 16 -21.87 25.36 23.11
C GLY A 16 -21.38 25.10 21.69
N GLN A 17 -20.68 26.05 21.07
CA GLN A 17 -20.06 25.88 19.76
C GLN A 17 -19.03 24.74 19.74
N LEU A 18 -18.16 24.65 20.75
CA LEU A 18 -17.15 23.59 20.82
C LEU A 18 -17.78 22.20 21.03
N ILE A 19 -18.91 22.11 21.73
CA ILE A 19 -19.67 20.86 21.88
C ILE A 19 -20.24 20.45 20.52
N VAL A 20 -20.86 21.39 19.79
CA VAL A 20 -21.39 21.13 18.44
C VAL A 20 -20.27 20.76 17.47
N GLU A 21 -19.15 21.47 17.47
CA GLU A 21 -17.97 21.15 16.65
C GLU A 21 -17.41 19.75 16.98
N ASN A 22 -17.38 19.37 18.27
CA ASN A 22 -16.91 18.05 18.69
C ASN A 22 -17.89 16.92 18.29
N GLU A 23 -19.20 17.16 18.38
CA GLU A 23 -20.21 16.24 17.86
C GLU A 23 -20.11 16.10 16.34
N GLU A 24 -19.88 17.19 15.61
CA GLU A 24 -19.65 17.16 14.16
C GLU A 24 -18.39 16.37 13.79
N VAL A 25 -17.30 16.55 14.53
CA VAL A 25 -16.05 15.80 14.33
C VAL A 25 -16.24 14.32 14.67
N SER A 26 -16.95 14.00 15.75
CA SER A 26 -17.25 12.62 16.14
C SER A 26 -18.12 11.92 15.08
N ASN A 27 -19.15 12.60 14.57
CA ASN A 27 -19.99 12.09 13.49
C ASN A 27 -19.20 11.90 12.18
N LYS A 28 -18.28 12.83 11.85
CA LYS A 28 -17.37 12.66 10.70
C LYS A 28 -16.45 11.45 10.88
N PHE A 29 -15.95 11.22 12.09
CA PHE A 29 -15.11 10.07 12.40
C PHE A 29 -15.88 8.74 12.29
N GLU A 30 -17.10 8.67 12.81
CA GLU A 30 -17.97 7.50 12.65
C GLU A 30 -18.28 7.23 11.17
N ASN A 31 -18.63 8.26 10.40
CA ASN A 31 -18.89 8.12 8.97
C ASN A 31 -17.65 7.62 8.21
N LEU A 32 -16.48 8.19 8.46
CA LEU A 32 -15.22 7.73 7.86
C LEU A 32 -14.89 6.28 8.24
N THR A 33 -15.18 5.89 9.48
CA THR A 33 -14.97 4.52 9.95
C THR A 33 -15.94 3.55 9.25
N MET A 34 -17.18 3.96 9.05
CA MET A 34 -18.19 3.18 8.32
C MET A 34 -17.85 3.04 6.83
N ASP A 35 -17.40 4.12 6.18
CA ASP A 35 -16.93 4.12 4.79
C ASP A 35 -15.71 3.24 4.63
N SER A 36 -14.72 3.36 5.52
CA SER A 36 -13.52 2.52 5.53
C SER A 36 -13.88 1.03 5.67
N ASN A 37 -14.77 0.68 6.59
CA ASN A 37 -15.25 -0.68 6.75
C ASN A 37 -16.00 -1.21 5.52
N THR A 38 -16.74 -0.34 4.82
CA THR A 38 -17.45 -0.70 3.59
C THR A 38 -16.47 -0.95 2.44
N ILE A 39 -15.45 -0.10 2.30
CA ILE A 39 -14.37 -0.27 1.32
C ILE A 39 -13.59 -1.57 1.62
N ILE A 40 -13.25 -1.84 2.88
CA ILE A 40 -12.55 -3.06 3.28
C ILE A 40 -13.37 -4.30 2.94
N LYS A 41 -14.69 -4.31 3.22
CA LYS A 41 -15.57 -5.43 2.86
C LYS A 41 -15.63 -5.64 1.34
N TYR A 42 -15.72 -4.56 0.57
CA TYR A 42 -15.73 -4.64 -0.89
C TYR A 42 -14.41 -5.18 -1.45
N LEU A 43 -13.27 -4.68 -0.95
CA LEU A 43 -11.95 -5.15 -1.36
C LEU A 43 -11.74 -6.61 -0.99
N LYS A 44 -12.12 -7.02 0.22
CA LYS A 44 -12.03 -8.42 0.65
C LYS A 44 -12.81 -9.35 -0.27
N LYS A 45 -14.08 -9.01 -0.55
CA LYS A 45 -14.91 -9.79 -1.48
C LYS A 45 -14.30 -9.84 -2.88
N LYS A 46 -13.76 -8.72 -3.38
CA LYS A 46 -13.15 -8.67 -4.70
C LYS A 46 -11.87 -9.51 -4.81
N VAL A 47 -11.09 -9.60 -3.74
CA VAL A 47 -9.93 -10.50 -3.66
C VAL A 47 -10.39 -11.96 -3.66
N GLU A 48 -11.39 -12.31 -2.84
CA GLU A 48 -11.97 -13.67 -2.82
C GLU A 48 -12.50 -14.09 -4.20
N ASP A 49 -13.23 -13.21 -4.89
CA ASP A 49 -13.74 -13.45 -6.26
C ASP A 49 -12.59 -13.59 -7.28
N GLN A 50 -11.47 -12.89 -7.08
CA GLN A 50 -10.29 -12.99 -7.95
C GLN A 50 -9.52 -14.29 -7.70
N ASP A 51 -9.34 -14.69 -6.44
CA ASP A 51 -8.68 -15.94 -6.08
C ASP A 51 -9.45 -17.15 -6.63
N GLU A 52 -10.78 -17.14 -6.55
CA GLU A 52 -11.62 -18.20 -7.13
C GLU A 52 -11.56 -18.23 -8.67
N ASN A 53 -11.36 -17.09 -9.32
CA ASN A 53 -11.15 -17.03 -10.77
C ASN A 53 -9.75 -17.54 -11.16
N ILE A 54 -8.72 -17.24 -10.37
CA ILE A 54 -7.36 -17.74 -10.59
C ILE A 54 -7.36 -19.27 -10.48
N ALA A 55 -7.94 -19.82 -9.41
CA ALA A 55 -8.03 -21.28 -9.22
C ALA A 55 -8.73 -21.97 -10.40
N ARG A 56 -9.83 -21.40 -10.91
CA ARG A 56 -10.54 -21.92 -12.10
C ARG A 56 -9.71 -21.83 -13.39
N MET A 57 -8.88 -20.79 -13.54
CA MET A 57 -8.00 -20.67 -14.70
C MET A 57 -6.83 -21.64 -14.63
N GLU A 58 -6.26 -21.85 -13.45
CA GLU A 58 -5.21 -22.85 -13.21
C GLU A 58 -5.72 -24.26 -13.52
N GLU A 59 -6.90 -24.64 -13.03
CA GLU A 59 -7.52 -25.94 -13.30
C GLU A 59 -7.79 -26.16 -14.80
N ASN A 60 -8.25 -25.11 -15.51
CA ASN A 60 -8.44 -25.18 -16.96
C ASN A 60 -7.11 -25.30 -17.72
N MET A 61 -6.04 -24.63 -17.27
CA MET A 61 -4.72 -24.77 -17.89
C MET A 61 -4.14 -26.16 -17.66
N ASP A 62 -4.27 -26.71 -16.46
CA ASP A 62 -3.83 -28.07 -16.15
C ASP A 62 -4.56 -29.09 -17.01
N TYR A 63 -5.89 -28.95 -17.15
CA TYR A 63 -6.68 -29.80 -18.05
C TYR A 63 -6.23 -29.70 -19.52
N GLN A 64 -5.95 -28.49 -20.02
CA GLN A 64 -5.45 -28.33 -21.39
C GLN A 64 -4.04 -28.90 -21.58
N ASN A 65 -3.15 -28.72 -20.60
CA ASN A 65 -1.81 -29.28 -20.62
C ASN A 65 -1.85 -30.81 -20.66
N ASP A 66 -2.71 -31.44 -19.84
CA ASP A 66 -2.92 -32.88 -19.87
C ASP A 66 -3.47 -33.36 -21.22
N LEU A 67 -4.42 -32.64 -21.80
CA LEU A 67 -4.98 -32.98 -23.11
C LEU A 67 -3.92 -32.90 -24.22
N ILE A 68 -3.05 -31.89 -24.15
CA ILE A 68 -1.93 -31.69 -25.07
C ILE A 68 -0.90 -32.81 -24.90
N LEU A 69 -0.51 -33.12 -23.67
CA LEU A 69 0.47 -34.17 -23.35
C LEU A 69 -0.01 -35.52 -23.88
N LYS A 70 -1.27 -35.87 -23.59
CA LYS A 70 -1.89 -37.12 -24.03
C LYS A 70 -1.98 -37.23 -25.56
N ASN A 71 -2.21 -36.12 -26.26
CA ASN A 71 -2.17 -36.07 -27.72
C ASN A 71 -0.74 -36.25 -28.27
N TYR A 72 0.27 -35.68 -27.63
CA TYR A 72 1.67 -35.87 -28.02
C TYR A 72 2.12 -37.31 -27.78
N GLU A 73 1.77 -37.91 -26.65
CA GLU A 73 2.07 -39.30 -26.33
C GLU A 73 1.43 -40.26 -27.33
N SER A 74 0.15 -40.04 -27.68
CA SER A 74 -0.55 -40.84 -28.70
C SER A 74 0.14 -40.74 -30.06
N LYS A 75 0.46 -39.52 -30.52
CA LYS A 75 1.15 -39.32 -31.81
C LYS A 75 2.54 -39.94 -31.83
N LEU A 76 3.27 -39.87 -30.72
CA LEU A 76 4.60 -40.47 -30.60
C LEU A 76 4.51 -41.99 -30.63
N SER A 77 3.49 -42.58 -29.99
CA SER A 77 3.22 -44.02 -30.05
C SER A 77 2.92 -44.47 -31.48
N ASP A 78 2.03 -43.78 -32.19
CA ASP A 78 1.67 -44.11 -33.59
C ASP A 78 2.88 -44.02 -34.53
N LEU A 79 3.76 -43.04 -34.34
CA LEU A 79 4.99 -42.90 -35.13
C LEU A 79 5.99 -44.02 -34.86
N LYS A 80 6.15 -44.41 -33.59
CA LYS A 80 7.01 -45.55 -33.21
C LYS A 80 6.48 -46.85 -33.78
N GLU A 81 5.18 -47.08 -33.74
CA GLU A 81 4.56 -48.27 -34.30
C GLU A 81 4.76 -48.36 -35.82
N LYS A 82 4.53 -47.25 -36.55
CA LYS A 82 4.83 -47.18 -37.99
C LYS A 82 6.30 -47.40 -38.32
N GLN A 83 7.21 -46.88 -37.50
CA GLN A 83 8.64 -47.10 -37.69
C GLN A 83 9.02 -48.58 -37.48
N ILE A 84 8.49 -49.22 -36.45
CA ILE A 84 8.70 -50.65 -36.18
C ILE A 84 8.16 -51.50 -37.34
N GLU A 85 6.97 -51.18 -37.86
CA GLU A 85 6.37 -51.88 -38.99
C GLU A 85 7.25 -51.79 -40.24
N TRP A 86 7.77 -50.59 -40.54
CA TRP A 86 8.68 -50.37 -41.66
C TRP A 86 10.02 -51.10 -41.51
N GLU A 87 10.57 -51.14 -40.30
CA GLU A 87 11.80 -51.88 -40.01
C GLU A 87 11.60 -53.40 -40.15
N LYS A 88 10.46 -53.94 -39.74
CA LYS A 88 10.09 -55.35 -39.97
C LYS A 88 10.00 -55.66 -41.46
N GLU A 89 9.28 -54.84 -42.23
CA GLU A 89 9.11 -55.04 -43.67
C GLU A 89 10.47 -54.99 -44.39
N LYS A 90 11.36 -54.08 -44.00
CA LYS A 90 12.73 -54.00 -44.51
C LYS A 90 13.55 -55.26 -44.21
N ILE A 91 13.45 -55.80 -42.99
CA ILE A 91 14.14 -57.04 -42.60
C ILE A 91 13.62 -58.22 -43.44
N ASP A 92 12.31 -58.34 -43.61
CA ASP A 92 11.70 -59.39 -44.42
C ASP A 92 12.14 -59.31 -45.89
N LEU A 93 12.23 -58.10 -46.45
CA LEU A 93 12.66 -57.89 -47.83
C LEU A 93 14.14 -58.25 -48.03
N ILE A 94 15.00 -57.93 -47.06
CA ILE A 94 16.41 -58.36 -47.04
C ILE A 94 16.51 -59.88 -46.92
N ALA A 95 15.72 -60.50 -46.06
CA ALA A 95 15.70 -61.96 -45.89
C ALA A 95 15.26 -62.66 -47.18
N GLN A 96 14.17 -62.21 -47.82
CA GLN A 96 13.71 -62.74 -49.10
C GLN A 96 14.75 -62.56 -50.21
N THR A 97 15.40 -61.39 -50.28
CA THR A 97 16.46 -61.12 -51.26
C THR A 97 17.65 -62.06 -51.08
N THR A 98 18.06 -62.32 -49.84
CA THR A 98 19.13 -63.26 -49.51
C THR A 98 18.77 -64.70 -49.88
N ILE A 99 17.52 -65.13 -49.62
CA ILE A 99 17.02 -66.45 -50.03
C ILE A 99 17.04 -66.58 -51.55
N ILE A 100 16.52 -65.59 -52.29
CA ILE A 100 16.52 -65.61 -53.76
C ILE A 100 17.95 -65.65 -54.31
N LYS A 101 18.86 -64.84 -53.78
CA LYS A 101 20.28 -64.89 -54.18
C LYS A 101 20.90 -66.27 -53.94
N THR A 102 20.56 -66.91 -52.83
CA THR A 102 21.05 -68.26 -52.52
C THR A 102 20.47 -69.30 -53.48
N GLN A 103 19.18 -69.21 -53.80
CA GLN A 103 18.50 -70.09 -54.75
C GLN A 103 19.00 -69.90 -56.18
N ILE A 104 19.25 -68.67 -56.63
CA ILE A 104 19.86 -68.37 -57.92
C ILE A 104 21.25 -69.01 -58.00
N GLY A 105 22.10 -68.82 -56.98
CA GLY A 105 23.43 -69.44 -56.95
C GLY A 105 23.37 -70.98 -56.89
N GLN A 106 22.35 -71.57 -56.26
CA GLN A 106 22.10 -73.02 -56.34
C GLN A 106 21.66 -73.46 -57.74
N TYR A 107 20.77 -72.71 -58.39
CA TYR A 107 20.33 -72.98 -59.75
C TYR A 107 21.48 -72.89 -60.74
N GLU A 108 22.34 -71.88 -60.64
CA GLU A 108 23.54 -71.73 -61.46
C GLU A 108 24.49 -72.92 -61.31
N ARG A 109 24.76 -73.35 -60.07
CA ARG A 109 25.56 -74.55 -59.81
C ARG A 109 24.94 -75.82 -60.40
N MET A 110 23.65 -76.04 -60.16
CA MET A 110 22.92 -77.18 -60.71
C MET A 110 22.90 -77.16 -62.24
N ASN A 111 22.82 -75.98 -62.86
CA ASN A 111 22.83 -75.84 -64.31
C ASN A 111 24.22 -76.12 -64.89
N CYS A 112 25.30 -75.74 -64.20
CA CYS A 112 26.65 -76.15 -64.54
C CYS A 112 26.82 -77.67 -64.43
N GLU A 113 26.37 -78.28 -63.34
CA GLU A 113 26.40 -79.74 -63.15
C GLU A 113 25.58 -80.47 -64.22
N LEU A 114 24.38 -79.96 -64.57
CA LEU A 114 23.56 -80.51 -65.65
C LEU A 114 24.24 -80.37 -67.01
N LYS A 115 24.92 -79.26 -67.27
CA LYS A 115 25.65 -79.04 -68.51
C LYS A 115 26.83 -80.00 -68.62
N GLU A 116 27.60 -80.17 -67.55
CA GLU A 116 28.67 -81.16 -67.45
C GLU A 116 28.15 -82.60 -67.61
N LEU A 117 27.03 -82.94 -66.98
CA LEU A 117 26.39 -84.26 -67.13
C LEU A 117 25.87 -84.49 -68.55
N LYS A 118 25.32 -83.46 -69.20
CA LYS A 118 24.85 -83.54 -70.59
C LYS A 118 26.01 -83.68 -71.56
N GLU A 119 27.11 -82.95 -71.33
CA GLU A 119 28.36 -83.09 -72.08
C GLU A 119 28.97 -84.48 -71.88
N ASN A 120 28.98 -85.01 -70.65
CA ASN A 120 29.44 -86.36 -70.35
C ASN A 120 28.54 -87.44 -70.97
N ASN A 121 27.22 -87.28 -70.96
CA ASN A 121 26.29 -88.24 -71.56
C ASN A 121 26.41 -88.23 -73.10
N ASN A 122 26.52 -87.05 -73.71
CA ASN A 122 26.83 -86.93 -75.14
C ASN A 122 28.20 -87.55 -75.49
N CYS A 123 29.21 -87.37 -74.63
CA CYS A 123 30.54 -87.95 -74.80
C CYS A 123 30.50 -89.48 -74.71
N LEU A 124 29.77 -90.03 -73.74
CA LEU A 124 29.59 -91.48 -73.57
C LEU A 124 28.75 -92.09 -74.70
N GLN A 125 27.72 -91.40 -75.18
CA GLN A 125 26.89 -91.84 -76.30
C GLN A 125 27.67 -91.81 -77.63
N MET A 126 28.49 -90.77 -77.86
CA MET A 126 29.44 -90.75 -78.98
C MET A 126 30.52 -91.82 -78.85
N GLN A 127 31.07 -92.06 -77.65
CA GLN A 127 32.07 -93.12 -77.43
C GLN A 127 31.48 -94.52 -77.65
N LEU A 128 30.20 -94.76 -77.34
CA LEU A 128 29.51 -96.03 -77.55
C LEU A 128 29.25 -96.29 -79.04
N GLU A 129 28.86 -95.27 -79.80
CA GLU A 129 28.70 -95.34 -81.27
C GLU A 129 30.03 -95.39 -82.03
N GLN A 130 31.09 -94.79 -81.48
CA GLN A 130 32.42 -94.72 -82.09
C GLN A 130 33.31 -95.95 -81.75
N GLN A 131 33.13 -96.58 -80.58
CA GLN A 131 33.75 -97.88 -80.24
C GLN A 131 33.14 -99.05 -81.02
N GLN A 132 31.91 -98.92 -81.54
CA GLN A 132 31.30 -99.90 -82.43
C GLN A 132 31.80 -99.84 -83.89
N ARG A 133 32.46 -98.75 -84.31
CA ARG A 133 32.98 -98.59 -85.69
C ARG A 133 34.51 -98.51 -85.79
N SER A 134 35.24 -98.50 -84.67
CA SER A 134 36.69 -98.27 -84.61
C SER A 134 37.47 -99.42 -83.94
N ILE A 135 36.97 -100.66 -84.04
CA ILE A 135 37.73 -101.88 -83.66
C ILE A 135 38.51 -102.45 -84.87
N GLU A 136 38.23 -102.03 -86.11
CA GLU A 136 38.74 -102.68 -87.32
C GLU A 136 39.79 -101.91 -88.14
N ALA A 137 40.23 -100.70 -87.77
CA ALA A 137 41.05 -99.90 -88.70
C ALA A 137 42.46 -99.47 -88.25
N GLU A 138 42.75 -98.97 -87.04
CA GLU A 138 44.00 -98.16 -86.91
C GLU A 138 44.66 -98.15 -85.51
N LYS A 139 45.51 -99.15 -85.26
CA LYS A 139 46.26 -99.27 -83.99
C LYS A 139 47.69 -98.71 -83.98
N GLU A 140 48.14 -97.93 -84.97
CA GLU A 140 49.58 -97.59 -85.04
C GLU A 140 50.00 -96.13 -85.35
N SER A 141 49.09 -95.14 -85.45
CA SER A 141 49.48 -93.75 -85.83
C SER A 141 49.13 -92.63 -84.82
N PHE A 142 48.39 -92.89 -83.73
CA PHE A 142 47.78 -91.83 -82.89
C PHE A 142 48.64 -91.23 -81.75
N ALA A 143 49.80 -91.82 -81.40
CA ALA A 143 50.54 -91.39 -80.21
C ALA A 143 51.33 -90.08 -80.40
N ASN A 144 51.79 -89.77 -81.61
CA ASN A 144 52.75 -88.67 -81.83
C ASN A 144 52.07 -87.29 -82.07
N ASN A 145 50.87 -87.26 -82.66
CA ASN A 145 50.12 -86.02 -82.90
C ASN A 145 49.45 -85.44 -81.63
N ARG A 146 49.20 -86.28 -80.61
CA ARG A 146 48.53 -85.86 -79.37
C ARG A 146 49.37 -84.95 -78.47
N LYS A 147 50.72 -85.00 -78.56
CA LYS A 147 51.61 -84.14 -77.78
C LYS A 147 51.69 -82.71 -78.34
N LYS A 148 51.84 -82.56 -79.66
CA LYS A 148 51.92 -81.24 -80.32
C LYS A 148 50.63 -80.42 -80.15
N MET A 149 49.47 -81.05 -80.26
CA MET A 149 48.18 -80.39 -80.06
C MET A 149 47.99 -79.89 -78.62
N LYS A 150 48.45 -80.66 -77.62
CA LYS A 150 48.41 -80.24 -76.21
C LYS A 150 49.31 -79.04 -75.90
N GLU A 151 50.36 -78.84 -76.68
CA GLU A 151 51.32 -77.75 -76.46
C GLU A 151 50.83 -76.42 -77.06
N ILE A 152 50.18 -76.47 -78.23
CA ILE A 152 49.50 -75.31 -78.84
C ILE A 152 48.38 -74.81 -77.92
N LEU A 153 47.48 -75.69 -77.46
CA LEU A 153 46.39 -75.36 -76.54
C LEU A 153 46.89 -74.75 -75.21
N ARG A 154 48.02 -75.22 -74.67
CA ARG A 154 48.60 -74.62 -73.46
C ARG A 154 49.09 -73.19 -73.68
N ASN A 155 49.65 -72.91 -74.85
CA ASN A 155 50.13 -71.57 -75.18
C ASN A 155 48.98 -70.60 -75.45
N GLU A 156 47.90 -71.06 -76.09
CA GLU A 156 46.68 -70.28 -76.27
C GLU A 156 46.02 -69.93 -74.92
N ILE A 157 45.81 -70.92 -74.05
CA ILE A 157 45.28 -70.70 -72.69
C ILE A 157 46.19 -69.75 -71.90
N LYS A 158 47.51 -69.90 -72.01
CA LYS A 158 48.45 -69.01 -71.32
C LYS A 158 48.33 -67.56 -71.81
N ASN A 159 48.16 -67.35 -73.11
CA ASN A 159 48.01 -66.01 -73.68
C ASN A 159 46.68 -65.39 -73.27
N GLU A 160 45.58 -66.14 -73.32
CA GLU A 160 44.26 -65.68 -72.84
C GLU A 160 44.31 -65.30 -71.35
N LEU A 161 44.90 -66.15 -70.50
CA LEU A 161 45.08 -65.83 -69.08
C LEU A 161 45.98 -64.62 -68.85
N MET A 162 47.00 -64.39 -69.69
CA MET A 162 47.82 -63.18 -69.55
C MET A 162 47.04 -61.91 -69.90
N ILE A 163 46.20 -61.96 -70.93
CA ILE A 163 45.33 -60.83 -71.29
C ILE A 163 44.34 -60.56 -70.14
N GLU A 164 43.69 -61.60 -69.62
CA GLU A 164 42.73 -61.46 -68.51
C GLU A 164 43.39 -60.95 -67.22
N ILE A 165 44.61 -61.41 -66.90
CA ILE A 165 45.39 -60.88 -65.77
C ILE A 165 45.71 -59.40 -65.96
N GLU A 166 46.05 -58.97 -67.17
CA GLU A 166 46.36 -57.57 -67.45
C GLU A 166 45.10 -56.69 -67.38
N ASP A 167 43.96 -57.17 -67.91
CA ASP A 167 42.67 -56.50 -67.78
C ASP A 167 42.27 -56.33 -66.31
N ILE A 168 42.39 -57.39 -65.49
CA ILE A 168 42.12 -57.34 -64.05
C ILE A 168 43.04 -56.33 -63.34
N ARG A 169 44.33 -56.27 -63.71
CA ARG A 169 45.27 -55.31 -63.13
C ARG A 169 44.87 -53.87 -63.46
N SER A 170 44.49 -53.61 -64.71
CA SER A 170 44.04 -52.28 -65.14
C SER A 170 42.75 -51.85 -64.42
N GLU A 171 41.81 -52.78 -64.23
CA GLU A 171 40.55 -52.57 -63.50
C GLU A 171 40.83 -52.23 -62.01
N ILE A 172 41.72 -52.97 -61.36
CA ILE A 172 42.14 -52.72 -59.97
C ILE A 172 42.78 -51.34 -59.83
N GLU A 173 43.63 -50.95 -60.78
CA GLU A 173 44.31 -49.65 -60.76
C GLU A 173 43.30 -48.49 -60.93
N LEU A 174 42.34 -48.64 -61.84
CA LEU A 174 41.24 -47.68 -62.02
C LEU A 174 40.34 -47.58 -60.78
N GLN A 175 40.00 -48.70 -60.14
CA GLN A 175 39.23 -48.72 -58.91
C GLN A 175 39.97 -48.03 -57.76
N LYS A 176 41.29 -48.23 -57.65
CA LYS A 176 42.12 -47.54 -56.65
C LYS A 176 42.16 -46.04 -56.90
N GLU A 177 42.32 -45.60 -58.14
CA GLU A 177 42.34 -44.18 -58.50
C GLU A 177 40.99 -43.50 -58.22
N THR A 178 39.89 -44.14 -58.58
CA THR A 178 38.53 -43.64 -58.31
C THR A 178 38.24 -43.56 -56.82
N ALA A 179 38.59 -44.60 -56.04
CA ALA A 179 38.49 -44.58 -54.58
C ALA A 179 39.30 -43.42 -53.97
N MET A 180 40.55 -43.22 -54.41
CA MET A 180 41.39 -42.12 -53.94
C MET A 180 40.77 -40.75 -54.25
N LYS A 181 40.28 -40.53 -55.48
CA LYS A 181 39.58 -39.30 -55.88
C LYS A 181 38.34 -39.04 -55.04
N THR A 182 37.56 -40.08 -54.73
CA THR A 182 36.38 -39.94 -53.87
C THR A 182 36.77 -39.59 -52.43
N SER A 183 37.82 -40.22 -51.89
CA SER A 183 38.34 -39.93 -50.56
C SER A 183 38.83 -38.48 -50.46
N CYS A 184 39.57 -37.97 -51.45
CA CYS A 184 40.01 -36.58 -51.49
C CYS A 184 38.83 -35.60 -51.46
N LYS A 185 37.78 -35.84 -52.26
CA LYS A 185 36.57 -34.99 -52.26
C LYS A 185 35.84 -35.01 -50.92
N ILE A 186 35.85 -36.14 -50.20
CA ILE A 186 35.25 -36.24 -48.86
C ILE A 186 36.09 -35.44 -47.86
N ILE A 187 37.41 -35.55 -47.91
CA ILE A 187 38.34 -34.80 -47.05
C ILE A 187 38.14 -33.30 -47.25
N GLU A 188 38.13 -32.80 -48.49
CA GLU A 188 37.91 -31.38 -48.80
C GLU A 188 36.59 -30.86 -48.23
N LYS A 189 35.50 -31.64 -48.34
CA LYS A 189 34.20 -31.28 -47.76
C LYS A 189 34.25 -31.22 -46.23
N LEU A 190 34.92 -32.17 -45.59
CA LEU A 190 35.07 -32.20 -44.14
C LEU A 190 35.94 -31.04 -43.64
N GLU A 191 37.03 -30.71 -44.33
CA GLU A 191 37.88 -29.55 -44.02
C GLU A 191 37.10 -28.24 -44.12
N GLY A 192 36.29 -28.06 -45.17
CA GLY A 192 35.41 -26.90 -45.31
C GLY A 192 34.36 -26.80 -44.19
N ALA A 193 33.77 -27.93 -43.78
CA ALA A 193 32.83 -27.97 -42.67
C ALA A 193 33.51 -27.62 -41.33
N ILE A 194 34.72 -28.13 -41.10
CA ILE A 194 35.54 -27.82 -39.91
C ILE A 194 35.85 -26.32 -39.85
N LEU A 195 36.28 -25.74 -40.97
CA LEU A 195 36.56 -24.29 -41.06
C LEU A 195 35.31 -23.46 -40.72
N THR A 196 34.16 -23.82 -41.29
CA THR A 196 32.88 -23.14 -41.02
C THR A 196 32.51 -23.23 -39.54
N LYS A 197 32.62 -24.43 -38.95
CA LYS A 197 32.34 -24.64 -37.52
C LYS A 197 33.30 -23.90 -36.61
N ASN A 198 34.58 -23.81 -36.97
CA ASN A 198 35.56 -23.02 -36.22
C ASN A 198 35.24 -21.53 -36.25
N MET A 199 34.77 -20.99 -37.38
CA MET A 199 34.30 -19.60 -37.46
C MET A 199 33.07 -19.35 -36.59
N GLU A 200 32.09 -20.25 -36.60
CA GLU A 200 30.92 -20.16 -35.71
C GLU A 200 31.31 -20.20 -34.23
N ILE A 201 32.22 -21.09 -33.84
CA ILE A 201 32.74 -21.19 -32.47
C ILE A 201 33.39 -19.87 -32.05
N GLU A 202 34.18 -19.24 -32.92
CA GLU A 202 34.87 -18.00 -32.58
C GLU A 202 33.90 -16.83 -32.43
N GLN A 203 32.86 -16.77 -33.28
CA GLN A 203 31.77 -15.79 -33.13
C GLN A 203 31.01 -15.96 -31.82
N GLU A 204 30.69 -17.19 -31.43
CA GLU A 204 30.00 -17.47 -30.16
C GLU A 204 30.89 -17.17 -28.95
N LYS A 205 32.21 -17.43 -29.02
CA LYS A 205 33.14 -16.99 -27.97
C LYS A 205 33.15 -15.48 -27.81
N GLU A 206 33.20 -14.73 -28.91
CA GLU A 206 33.20 -13.27 -28.85
C GLU A 206 31.90 -12.73 -28.23
N LYS A 207 30.75 -13.32 -28.56
CA LYS A 207 29.47 -13.01 -27.90
C LYS A 207 29.50 -13.37 -26.41
N GLY A 208 30.07 -14.52 -26.05
CA GLY A 208 30.24 -14.96 -24.68
C GLY A 208 31.07 -13.99 -23.84
N ILE A 209 32.18 -13.49 -24.38
CA ILE A 209 33.02 -12.47 -23.74
C ILE A 209 32.23 -11.18 -23.52
N LYS A 210 31.56 -10.66 -24.56
CA LYS A 210 30.74 -9.44 -24.44
C LYS A 210 29.64 -9.56 -23.40
N LEU A 211 28.96 -10.71 -23.34
CA LEU A 211 27.94 -10.97 -22.33
C LEU A 211 28.53 -11.05 -20.92
N HIS A 212 29.72 -11.63 -20.77
CA HIS A 212 30.42 -11.69 -19.50
C HIS A 212 30.81 -10.28 -19.00
N ASP A 213 31.33 -9.43 -19.88
CA ASP A 213 31.68 -8.04 -19.55
C ASP A 213 30.44 -7.25 -19.09
N LEU A 214 29.32 -7.39 -19.82
CA LEU A 214 28.04 -6.76 -19.44
C LEU A 214 27.50 -7.28 -18.10
N LEU A 215 27.66 -8.57 -17.82
CA LEU A 215 27.27 -9.16 -16.55
C LEU A 215 28.09 -8.54 -15.40
N GLN A 216 29.41 -8.43 -15.58
CA GLN A 216 30.31 -7.84 -14.58
C GLN A 216 30.01 -6.35 -14.34
N GLU A 217 29.71 -5.58 -15.39
CA GLU A 217 29.24 -4.19 -15.26
C GLU A 217 27.91 -4.11 -14.48
N SER A 218 26.98 -5.02 -14.75
CA SER A 218 25.71 -5.10 -14.02
C SER A 218 25.91 -5.47 -12.56
N GLU A 219 26.76 -6.44 -12.25
CA GLU A 219 27.08 -6.87 -10.88
C GLU A 219 27.72 -5.72 -10.07
N THR A 220 28.68 -5.02 -10.65
CA THR A 220 29.31 -3.85 -10.01
C THR A 220 28.29 -2.73 -9.78
N ARG A 221 27.38 -2.49 -10.73
CA ARG A 221 26.28 -1.53 -10.56
C ARG A 221 25.32 -1.93 -9.44
N ILE A 222 24.93 -3.21 -9.35
CA ILE A 222 24.08 -3.74 -8.29
C ILE A 222 24.76 -3.56 -6.93
N GLN A 223 26.05 -3.89 -6.84
CA GLN A 223 26.81 -3.73 -5.60
C GLN A 223 26.86 -2.27 -5.14
N ASN A 224 27.11 -1.34 -6.05
CA ASN A 224 27.08 0.10 -5.74
C ASN A 224 25.70 0.56 -5.22
N LEU A 225 24.61 0.07 -5.83
CA LEU A 225 23.24 0.39 -5.39
C LEU A 225 22.94 -0.18 -4.00
N ILE A 226 23.43 -1.38 -3.67
CA ILE A 226 23.29 -1.99 -2.33
C ILE A 226 24.02 -1.14 -1.28
N GLU A 227 25.24 -0.70 -1.58
CA GLU A 227 26.02 0.15 -0.68
C GLU A 227 25.36 1.51 -0.45
N GLU A 228 24.83 2.13 -1.50
CA GLU A 228 24.11 3.41 -1.41
C GLU A 228 22.82 3.27 -0.60
N ASN A 229 22.06 2.20 -0.82
CA ASN A 229 20.84 1.92 -0.06
C ASN A 229 21.14 1.69 1.43
N THR A 230 22.23 0.99 1.74
CA THR A 230 22.69 0.80 3.13
C THR A 230 23.03 2.14 3.80
N LYS A 231 23.72 3.05 3.10
CA LYS A 231 24.01 4.41 3.60
C LYS A 231 22.74 5.22 3.83
N LEU A 232 21.78 5.15 2.91
CA LEU A 232 20.49 5.83 3.04
C LEU A 232 19.69 5.32 4.24
N HIS A 233 19.66 4.00 4.47
CA HIS A 233 19.00 3.41 5.64
C HIS A 233 19.62 3.90 6.95
N GLN A 234 20.96 3.96 7.06
CA GLN A 234 21.63 4.50 8.24
C GLN A 234 21.31 5.98 8.48
N LEU A 235 21.23 6.80 7.41
CA LEU A 235 20.84 8.20 7.50
C LEU A 235 19.37 8.35 7.94
N LEU A 236 18.46 7.54 7.39
CA LEU A 236 17.04 7.53 7.79
C LEU A 236 16.88 7.13 9.26
N GLU A 237 17.58 6.10 9.72
CA GLU A 237 17.53 5.70 11.12
C GLU A 237 18.11 6.79 12.05
N GLY A 238 19.23 7.40 11.65
CA GLY A 238 19.87 8.48 12.40
C GLY A 238 19.07 9.78 12.43
N THR A 239 18.30 10.09 11.38
CA THR A 239 17.37 11.24 11.34
C THR A 239 16.10 10.94 12.13
N GLY A 240 15.55 9.72 12.02
CA GLY A 240 14.41 9.26 12.81
C GLY A 240 14.66 9.35 14.32
N LYS A 241 15.80 8.83 14.81
CA LYS A 241 16.18 8.93 16.23
C LYS A 241 16.31 10.38 16.72
N ARG A 242 16.85 11.27 15.88
CA ARG A 242 16.97 12.71 16.21
C ARG A 242 15.61 13.40 16.25
N ALA A 243 14.76 13.16 15.27
CA ALA A 243 13.40 13.71 15.22
C ALA A 243 12.56 13.24 16.42
N GLU A 244 12.63 11.96 16.76
CA GLU A 244 11.92 11.41 17.91
C GLU A 244 12.39 12.03 19.23
N LYS A 245 13.71 12.22 19.40
CA LYS A 245 14.26 12.92 20.57
C LYS A 245 13.75 14.35 20.66
N GLN A 246 13.76 15.10 19.55
CA GLN A 246 13.26 16.48 19.50
C GLN A 246 11.77 16.56 19.82
N LEU A 247 10.96 15.63 19.30
CA LEU A 247 9.52 15.54 19.61
C LEU A 247 9.28 15.27 21.10
N ARG A 248 10.03 14.35 21.71
CA ARG A 248 9.93 14.09 23.16
C ARG A 248 10.28 15.31 23.99
N GLU A 249 11.35 16.03 23.64
CA GLU A 249 11.75 17.27 24.33
C GLU A 249 10.75 18.41 24.14
N ALA A 250 10.16 18.54 22.94
CA ALA A 250 9.10 19.51 22.66
C ALA A 250 7.83 19.21 23.48
N ASN A 251 7.39 17.94 23.51
CA ASN A 251 6.25 17.52 24.32
C ASN A 251 6.48 17.78 25.81
N LYS A 252 7.67 17.46 26.33
CA LYS A 252 8.01 17.74 27.74
C LYS A 252 7.87 19.24 28.05
N ARG A 253 8.41 20.11 27.20
CA ARG A 253 8.28 21.58 27.34
C ARG A 253 6.82 22.05 27.26
N ALA A 254 6.04 21.48 26.34
CA ALA A 254 4.61 21.81 26.21
C ALA A 254 3.83 21.44 27.48
N VAL A 255 4.04 20.23 28.02
CA VAL A 255 3.41 19.77 29.27
C VAL A 255 3.80 20.64 30.47
N GLU A 256 5.08 21.00 30.59
CA GLU A 256 5.55 21.89 31.66
C GLU A 256 4.95 23.30 31.53
N SER A 257 4.85 23.83 30.31
CA SER A 257 4.20 25.11 30.03
C SER A 257 2.73 25.09 30.41
N GLU A 258 2.00 24.04 30.03
CA GLU A 258 0.58 23.88 30.34
C GLU A 258 0.34 23.76 31.85
N LYS A 259 1.23 23.05 32.57
CA LYS A 259 1.17 22.96 34.04
C LYS A 259 1.36 24.34 34.70
N LYS A 260 2.27 25.17 34.19
CA LYS A 260 2.45 26.55 34.68
C LYS A 260 1.22 27.41 34.40
N ARG A 261 0.66 27.31 33.19
CA ARG A 261 -0.57 28.02 32.79
C ARG A 261 -1.74 27.66 33.70
N LEU A 262 -1.96 26.36 33.93
CA LEU A 262 -3.01 25.86 34.83
C LEU A 262 -2.84 26.37 36.26
N LYS A 263 -1.61 26.40 36.77
CA LYS A 263 -1.33 26.98 38.09
C LYS A 263 -1.71 28.46 38.15
N ALA A 264 -1.30 29.26 37.17
CA ALA A 264 -1.64 30.69 37.12
C ALA A 264 -3.16 30.93 36.99
N VAL A 265 -3.87 30.11 36.23
CA VAL A 265 -5.34 30.16 36.13
C VAL A 265 -5.98 29.86 37.49
N ASN A 266 -5.51 28.84 38.21
CA ASN A 266 -6.02 28.52 39.54
C ASN A 266 -5.73 29.63 40.56
N ASP A 267 -4.53 30.21 40.55
CA ASP A 267 -4.16 31.34 41.42
C ASP A 267 -5.07 32.55 41.14
N THR A 268 -5.30 32.87 39.87
CA THR A 268 -6.18 33.96 39.45
C THR A 268 -7.63 33.71 39.86
N LYS A 269 -8.11 32.47 39.73
CA LYS A 269 -9.46 32.09 40.17
C LYS A 269 -9.63 32.31 41.67
N LEU A 270 -8.64 31.95 42.47
CA LEU A 270 -8.67 32.14 43.93
C LEU A 270 -8.71 33.62 44.32
N ILE A 271 -7.99 34.49 43.58
CA ILE A 271 -8.08 35.94 43.73
C ILE A 271 -9.48 36.45 43.38
N ILE A 272 -10.07 36.00 42.27
CA ILE A 272 -11.43 36.39 41.86
C ILE A 272 -12.45 35.99 42.94
N ASP A 273 -12.34 34.77 43.47
CA ASP A 273 -13.26 34.29 44.50
C ASP A 273 -13.12 35.10 45.80
N THR A 274 -11.90 35.50 46.16
CA THR A 274 -11.61 36.39 47.30
C THR A 274 -12.24 37.77 47.07
N LEU A 275 -12.00 38.40 45.93
CA LEU A 275 -12.57 39.71 45.57
C LEU A 275 -14.10 39.68 45.52
N LYS A 276 -14.71 38.58 45.06
CA LYS A 276 -16.17 38.39 45.11
C LYS A 276 -16.70 38.30 46.53
N SER A 277 -15.92 37.75 47.47
CA SER A 277 -16.29 37.75 48.89
C SER A 277 -16.22 39.16 49.46
N GLU A 278 -15.10 39.86 49.25
CA GLU A 278 -14.91 41.23 49.73
C GLU A 278 -15.96 42.21 49.17
N ALA A 279 -16.32 42.06 47.88
CA ALA A 279 -17.36 42.86 47.26
C ALA A 279 -18.73 42.65 47.92
N ARG A 280 -19.08 41.40 48.27
CA ARG A 280 -20.32 41.09 48.99
C ARG A 280 -20.33 41.69 50.39
N ASP A 281 -19.21 41.61 51.11
CA ASP A 281 -19.06 42.21 52.43
C ASP A 281 -19.18 43.74 52.37
N ALA A 282 -18.59 44.36 51.35
CA ALA A 282 -18.68 45.80 51.11
C ALA A 282 -20.12 46.23 50.77
N GLU A 283 -20.82 45.48 49.91
CA GLU A 283 -22.24 45.72 49.60
C GLU A 283 -23.12 45.63 50.85
N GLN A 284 -22.87 44.66 51.74
CA GLN A 284 -23.60 44.54 53.00
C GLN A 284 -23.34 45.74 53.91
N LYS A 285 -22.07 46.13 54.12
CA LYS A 285 -21.70 47.30 54.93
C LYS A 285 -22.30 48.58 54.37
N LEU A 286 -22.31 48.74 53.04
CA LEU A 286 -22.94 49.88 52.38
C LEU A 286 -24.43 49.94 52.71
N LYS A 287 -25.14 48.81 52.59
CA LYS A 287 -26.56 48.72 52.91
C LYS A 287 -26.86 49.07 54.37
N GLU A 288 -26.03 48.60 55.30
CA GLU A 288 -26.14 48.95 56.73
C GLU A 288 -25.95 50.46 56.97
N GLN A 289 -24.95 51.07 56.33
CA GLN A 289 -24.71 52.51 56.45
C GLN A 289 -25.80 53.34 55.79
N THR A 290 -26.30 52.95 54.62
CA THR A 290 -27.43 53.61 53.96
C THR A 290 -28.67 53.60 54.85
N ASN A 291 -28.99 52.45 55.47
CA ASN A 291 -30.10 52.37 56.43
C ASN A 291 -29.88 53.28 57.65
N ARG A 292 -28.65 53.34 58.17
CA ARG A 292 -28.30 54.20 59.30
C ARG A 292 -28.42 55.68 58.96
N CYS A 293 -27.96 56.10 57.77
CA CYS A 293 -28.14 57.46 57.26
C CYS A 293 -29.62 57.80 57.13
N ALA A 294 -30.44 56.92 56.54
CA ALA A 294 -31.88 57.14 56.40
C ALA A 294 -32.60 57.32 57.76
N ILE A 295 -32.21 56.55 58.78
CA ILE A 295 -32.72 56.72 60.15
C ILE A 295 -32.30 58.07 60.73
N LEU A 296 -31.03 58.45 60.58
CA LEU A 296 -30.53 59.73 61.09
C LEU A 296 -31.17 60.93 60.39
N GLU A 297 -31.36 60.86 59.07
CA GLU A 297 -32.08 61.88 58.30
C GLU A 297 -33.53 62.01 58.76
N ARG A 298 -34.21 60.89 59.01
CA ARG A 298 -35.57 60.90 59.57
C ARG A 298 -35.61 61.56 60.94
N ASN A 299 -34.73 61.15 61.85
CA ASN A 299 -34.65 61.73 63.20
C ASN A 299 -34.35 63.23 63.14
N LEU A 300 -33.45 63.66 62.27
CA LEU A 300 -33.12 65.08 62.08
C LEU A 300 -34.34 65.88 61.60
N ASN A 301 -35.10 65.34 60.65
CA ASN A 301 -36.32 65.99 60.16
C ASN A 301 -37.40 66.08 61.25
N GLU A 302 -37.62 65.02 62.03
CA GLU A 302 -38.56 65.01 63.15
C GLU A 302 -38.15 66.04 64.21
N GLU A 303 -36.86 66.12 64.52
CA GLU A 303 -36.29 67.08 65.48
C GLU A 303 -36.43 68.53 64.98
N GLN A 304 -36.13 68.80 63.71
CA GLN A 304 -36.32 70.11 63.09
C GLN A 304 -37.80 70.53 63.10
N MET A 305 -38.73 69.62 62.80
CA MET A 305 -40.17 69.89 62.90
C MET A 305 -40.59 70.22 64.34
N MET A 306 -40.09 69.48 65.32
CA MET A 306 -40.37 69.73 66.73
C MET A 306 -39.81 71.08 67.18
N ARG A 307 -38.56 71.42 66.86
CA ARG A 307 -37.98 72.75 67.13
C ARG A 307 -38.77 73.87 66.49
N ASN A 308 -39.18 73.72 65.22
CA ASN A 308 -39.96 74.74 64.52
C ASN A 308 -41.32 74.95 65.20
N THR A 309 -41.97 73.88 65.64
CA THR A 309 -43.24 73.94 66.39
C THR A 309 -43.05 74.70 67.70
N ILE A 310 -42.06 74.29 68.51
CA ILE A 310 -41.72 74.94 69.79
C ILE A 310 -41.38 76.43 69.58
N THR A 311 -40.60 76.75 68.55
CA THR A 311 -40.22 78.14 68.24
C THR A 311 -41.45 78.97 67.88
N THR A 312 -42.37 78.40 67.10
CA THR A 312 -43.63 79.06 66.72
C THR A 312 -44.51 79.29 67.95
N ASP A 313 -44.63 78.29 68.83
CA ASP A 313 -45.40 78.39 70.08
C ASP A 313 -44.83 79.49 71.01
N PHE A 314 -43.50 79.55 71.17
CA PHE A 314 -42.85 80.61 71.95
C PHE A 314 -43.02 81.99 71.31
N MET A 315 -42.96 82.11 69.98
CA MET A 315 -43.24 83.37 69.28
C MET A 315 -44.66 83.85 69.55
N ASP A 316 -45.64 82.95 69.50
CA ASP A 316 -47.06 83.27 69.76
C ASP A 316 -47.30 83.63 71.23
N GLN A 317 -46.67 82.91 72.16
CA GLN A 317 -46.69 83.24 73.58
C GLN A 317 -46.11 84.63 73.85
N ASN A 318 -44.93 84.92 73.29
CA ASN A 318 -44.27 86.23 73.42
C ASN A 318 -45.10 87.36 72.83
N LYS A 319 -45.78 87.14 71.70
CA LYS A 319 -46.69 88.11 71.10
C LYS A 319 -47.87 88.43 72.03
N LYS A 320 -48.47 87.42 72.64
CA LYS A 320 -49.58 87.60 73.61
C LYS A 320 -49.12 88.24 74.91
N LEU A 321 -47.94 87.90 75.42
CA LEU A 321 -47.31 88.57 76.56
C LEU A 321 -47.06 90.05 76.26
N LYS A 322 -46.60 90.38 75.04
CA LYS A 322 -46.41 91.76 74.60
C LYS A 322 -47.75 92.52 74.57
N GLN A 323 -48.82 91.91 74.05
CA GLN A 323 -50.17 92.49 74.09
C GLN A 323 -50.65 92.74 75.53
N LEU A 324 -50.41 91.80 76.45
CA LEU A 324 -50.73 91.98 77.87
C LEU A 324 -49.93 93.14 78.49
N LYS A 325 -48.63 93.21 78.19
CA LYS A 325 -47.75 94.29 78.68
C LYS A 325 -48.19 95.66 78.12
N GLU A 326 -48.52 95.73 76.84
CA GLU A 326 -49.05 96.94 76.19
C GLU A 326 -50.37 97.37 76.85
N PHE A 327 -51.30 96.45 77.09
CA PHE A 327 -52.56 96.70 77.78
C PHE A 327 -52.35 97.20 79.22
N LEU A 328 -51.45 96.57 79.98
CA LEU A 328 -51.12 97.02 81.34
C LEU A 328 -50.49 98.41 81.33
N MET A 329 -49.55 98.67 80.42
CA MET A 329 -48.93 99.98 80.28
C MET A 329 -49.94 101.05 79.84
N SER A 330 -50.92 100.74 79.00
CA SER A 330 -51.98 101.69 78.65
C SER A 330 -52.93 101.96 79.80
N CYS A 331 -53.23 100.96 80.64
CA CYS A 331 -54.03 101.16 81.86
C CYS A 331 -53.28 101.95 82.95
N LEU A 332 -51.95 101.90 82.97
CA LEU A 332 -51.10 102.52 83.99
C LEU A 332 -50.47 103.86 83.55
N LYS A 333 -50.38 104.14 82.23
CA LYS A 333 -49.92 105.43 81.70
C LYS A 333 -51.06 106.45 81.66
N GLU A 334 -51.51 106.84 82.84
CA GLU A 334 -52.10 108.15 83.10
C GLU A 334 -51.87 108.46 84.58
N SER A 335 -50.61 108.76 84.94
CA SER A 335 -50.25 109.33 86.24
C SER A 335 -50.60 110.83 86.27
N ASN A 336 -51.88 111.13 86.10
CA ASN A 336 -52.51 112.37 86.54
C ASN A 336 -53.68 111.94 87.44
N ASP A 337 -53.91 112.68 88.52
CA ASP A 337 -54.79 112.40 89.67
C ASP A 337 -56.30 112.17 89.38
N LEU A 338 -56.68 111.72 88.17
CA LEU A 338 -58.02 111.27 87.76
C LEU A 338 -58.12 109.75 87.51
N THR A 339 -57.06 108.98 87.74
CA THR A 339 -57.06 107.53 87.47
C THR A 339 -57.92 106.72 88.44
N GLU A 340 -58.14 107.16 89.68
CA GLU A 340 -58.97 106.42 90.64
C GLU A 340 -60.48 106.42 90.29
N GLU A 341 -60.99 107.49 89.67
CA GLU A 341 -62.41 107.61 89.34
C GLU A 341 -62.77 106.79 88.08
N VAL A 342 -61.90 106.81 87.07
CA VAL A 342 -62.07 106.02 85.83
C VAL A 342 -61.80 104.52 86.08
N LEU A 343 -60.86 104.16 86.96
CA LEU A 343 -60.62 102.78 87.38
C LEU A 343 -61.76 102.23 88.27
N GLY A 344 -62.44 103.09 89.02
CA GLY A 344 -63.59 102.73 89.84
C GLY A 344 -64.79 102.28 89.02
N GLU A 345 -65.17 103.04 87.99
CA GLU A 345 -66.36 102.76 87.16
C GLU A 345 -66.15 101.64 86.13
N ASN A 346 -64.94 101.46 85.59
CA ASN A 346 -64.63 100.47 84.55
C ASN A 346 -63.89 99.22 85.04
N ARG A 347 -63.82 99.01 86.36
CA ARG A 347 -63.08 97.91 87.00
C ARG A 347 -63.46 96.53 86.45
N GLN A 348 -64.75 96.28 86.27
CA GLN A 348 -65.26 95.00 85.77
C GLN A 348 -64.78 94.74 84.33
N ALA A 349 -64.77 95.77 83.47
CA ALA A 349 -64.34 95.67 82.08
C ALA A 349 -62.82 95.45 81.97
N ILE A 350 -62.04 96.15 82.79
CA ILE A 350 -60.58 95.98 82.87
C ILE A 350 -60.23 94.58 83.38
N TYR A 351 -60.83 94.11 84.48
CA TYR A 351 -60.59 92.77 85.01
C TYR A 351 -61.04 91.68 84.05
N SER A 352 -62.18 91.86 83.37
CA SER A 352 -62.64 90.91 82.34
C SER A 352 -61.64 90.83 81.19
N THR A 353 -61.12 91.97 80.73
CA THR A 353 -60.12 92.05 79.65
C THR A 353 -58.78 91.46 80.08
N LEU A 354 -58.31 91.74 81.30
CA LEU A 354 -57.12 91.13 81.90
C LEU A 354 -57.25 89.61 82.00
N THR A 355 -58.40 89.12 82.48
CA THR A 355 -58.69 87.69 82.58
C THR A 355 -58.70 87.04 81.19
N LEU A 356 -59.25 87.72 80.19
CA LEU A 356 -59.27 87.25 78.79
C LEU A 356 -57.87 87.23 78.16
N LEU A 357 -57.05 88.24 78.42
CA LEU A 357 -55.68 88.32 77.91
C LEU A 357 -54.78 87.28 78.57
N ILE A 358 -54.86 87.13 79.90
CA ILE A 358 -54.09 86.14 80.66
C ILE A 358 -54.51 84.71 80.26
N SER A 359 -55.81 84.42 80.21
CA SER A 359 -56.31 83.08 79.81
C SER A 359 -55.95 82.69 78.38
N ARG A 360 -55.62 83.66 77.52
CA ARG A 360 -55.18 83.40 76.15
C ARG A 360 -53.69 83.15 76.01
N ILE A 361 -52.86 83.48 77.01
CA ILE A 361 -51.44 83.16 77.01
C ILE A 361 -51.30 81.66 77.30
N PRO A 362 -50.79 80.86 76.34
CA PRO A 362 -50.56 79.44 76.59
C PRO A 362 -49.54 79.28 77.72
N LEU A 363 -49.84 78.40 78.67
CA LEU A 363 -48.87 77.89 79.63
C LEU A 363 -48.09 76.78 78.93
N MET A 364 -46.83 77.05 78.58
CA MET A 364 -45.93 76.00 78.12
C MET A 364 -45.77 75.02 79.29
N LYS A 365 -46.07 73.74 79.06
CA LYS A 365 -45.77 72.71 80.05
C LYS A 365 -44.28 72.45 79.99
N ASP A 366 -43.59 72.70 81.11
CA ASP A 366 -42.27 72.12 81.34
C ASP A 366 -42.50 70.65 81.65
N ASP A 367 -42.56 69.82 80.61
CA ASP A 367 -42.48 68.37 80.77
C ASP A 367 -41.02 68.05 81.10
N ASN A 368 -40.68 68.09 82.39
CA ASN A 368 -39.48 67.46 82.96
C ASN A 368 -39.64 65.95 83.03
#